data_AF-A0A3D5PS77-F1
#
_entry.id   AF-A0A3D5PS77-F1
#
_cell.length_a   1.000
_cell.length_b   1.000
_cell.length_c   1.000
_cell.angle_alpha   90.00
_cell.angle_beta   90.00
_cell.angle_gamma   90.00
#
_symmetry.space_group_name_H-M   'P 1'
#
loop_
_entity.id
_entity.type
_entity.pdbx_description
1 polymer ?
#
loop_
_entity_poly.entity_id
_entity_poly.type
_entity_poly.pdbx_seq_one_letter_code
_entity_poly.pdbx_strand_id
1 'polypeptide(L)'
;MNLIDQIEEFADELTSIRRDLHAHPELGFQEERTSRVVTDLLESWGIDTHRGIGKTGVIGVIHGAKPGRTIGLRADMDALPIQEETNLAYGSKNPGVMHACGHDLH
;
A
#
# COMPACT_ATOMS: atom_id res chain seq x y z
N MET A 1 -10.03 19.49 -12.91
CA MET A 1 -9.88 18.04 -13.19
C MET A 1 -11.07 17.39 -12.53
N ASN A 2 -12.00 16.83 -13.29
CA ASN A 2 -13.12 16.10 -12.67
C ASN A 2 -12.55 14.79 -12.14
N LEU A 3 -12.67 14.57 -10.84
CA LEU A 3 -12.44 13.25 -10.29
C LEU A 3 -13.50 12.31 -10.87
N ILE A 4 -13.16 11.03 -10.99
CA ILE A 4 -14.20 10.03 -11.23
C ILE A 4 -15.01 9.98 -9.94
N ASP A 5 -16.31 10.30 -9.98
CA ASP A 5 -17.16 10.44 -8.78
C ASP A 5 -17.05 9.22 -7.84
N GLN A 6 -16.89 8.02 -8.42
CA GLN A 6 -16.69 6.78 -7.67
C GLN A 6 -15.40 6.75 -6.82
N ILE A 7 -14.35 7.47 -7.23
CA ILE A 7 -13.10 7.57 -6.45
C ILE A 7 -13.33 8.43 -5.20
N GLU A 8 -14.20 9.44 -5.27
CA GLU A 8 -14.54 10.27 -4.09
C GLU A 8 -15.21 9.43 -3.01
N GLU A 9 -16.01 8.43 -3.40
CA GLU A 9 -16.67 7.51 -2.46
C GLU A 9 -15.67 6.66 -1.66
N PHE A 10 -14.47 6.41 -2.18
CA PHE A 10 -13.42 5.64 -1.49
C PHE A 10 -12.46 6.50 -0.67
N ALA A 11 -12.62 7.84 -0.65
CA ALA A 11 -11.64 8.75 -0.04
C ALA A 11 -11.37 8.45 1.45
N ASP A 12 -12.42 8.14 2.22
CA ASP A 12 -12.29 7.83 3.65
C ASP A 12 -11.57 6.51 3.88
N GLU A 13 -11.89 5.48 3.11
CA GLU A 13 -11.26 4.16 3.18
C GLU A 13 -9.77 4.24 2.81
N LEU A 14 -9.46 4.87 1.67
CA LEU A 14 -8.08 5.07 1.21
C LEU A 14 -7.27 5.91 2.20
N THR A 15 -7.88 6.94 2.79
CA THR A 15 -7.23 7.74 3.86
C THR A 15 -6.95 6.89 5.09
N SER A 16 -7.87 6.00 5.47
CA SER A 16 -7.69 5.09 6.59
C SER A 16 -6.54 4.11 6.34
N ILE A 17 -6.50 3.48 5.15
CA ILE A 17 -5.41 2.58 4.75
C ILE A 17 -4.08 3.31 4.80
N ARG A 18 -3.98 4.48 4.16
CA ARG A 18 -2.75 5.27 4.13
C ARG A 18 -2.26 5.64 5.53
N ARG A 19 -3.16 6.08 6.42
CA ARG A 19 -2.80 6.42 7.80
C ARG A 19 -2.37 5.21 8.62
N ASP A 20 -2.99 4.05 8.38
CA ASP A 20 -2.60 2.81 9.02
C ASP A 20 -1.19 2.37 8.60
N LEU A 21 -0.89 2.41 7.29
CA LEU A 21 0.44 2.12 6.77
C LEU A 21 1.49 3.12 7.29
N HIS A 22 1.17 4.43 7.29
CA HIS A 22 2.05 5.46 7.84
C HIS A 22 2.42 5.22 9.31
N ALA A 23 1.45 4.80 10.12
CA ALA A 23 1.64 4.56 11.55
C ALA A 23 2.45 3.28 11.84
N HIS A 24 2.57 2.35 10.90
CA HIS A 24 3.26 1.07 11.08
C HIS A 24 4.29 0.81 9.95
N PRO A 25 5.29 1.70 9.78
CA PRO A 25 6.24 1.61 8.68
C PRO A 25 7.24 0.46 8.91
N GLU A 26 7.65 -0.21 7.83
CA GLU A 26 8.60 -1.32 7.85
C GLU A 26 9.72 -1.12 6.82
N LEU A 27 10.94 -1.52 7.17
CA LEU A 27 12.10 -1.37 6.28
C LEU A 27 12.05 -2.34 5.10
N GLY A 28 12.73 -1.98 4.01
CA GLY A 28 12.83 -2.84 2.83
C GLY A 28 13.32 -4.25 3.15
N PHE A 29 12.67 -5.24 2.52
CA PHE A 29 12.81 -6.68 2.74
C PHE A 29 12.35 -7.18 4.12
N GLN A 30 11.66 -6.34 4.88
CA GLN A 30 11.09 -6.66 6.20
C GLN A 30 9.63 -6.19 6.33
N GLU A 31 8.99 -5.78 5.21
CA GLU A 31 7.61 -5.28 5.20
C GLU A 31 6.54 -6.39 5.28
N GLU A 32 6.68 -7.26 6.29
CA GLU A 32 5.83 -8.44 6.49
C GLU A 32 4.38 -8.07 6.84
N ARG A 33 4.17 -7.02 7.64
CA ARG A 33 2.83 -6.52 7.95
C ARG A 33 2.24 -5.77 6.76
N THR A 34 3.01 -4.88 6.14
CA THR A 34 2.55 -4.09 5.00
C THR A 34 2.18 -4.99 3.82
N SER A 35 3.02 -5.97 3.49
CA SER A 35 2.75 -7.00 2.49
C SER A 35 1.43 -7.76 2.77
N ARG A 36 1.19 -8.10 4.05
CA ARG A 36 -0.04 -8.79 4.46
C ARG A 36 -1.27 -7.90 4.31
N VAL A 37 -1.22 -6.64 4.73
CA VAL A 37 -2.33 -5.69 4.55
C VAL A 37 -2.70 -5.57 3.08
N VAL A 38 -1.71 -5.36 2.20
CA VAL A 38 -1.94 -5.26 0.74
C VAL A 38 -2.57 -6.56 0.22
N THR A 39 -2.03 -7.71 0.61
CA THR A 39 -2.55 -9.01 0.19
C THR A 39 -3.99 -9.24 0.63
N ASP A 40 -4.30 -8.98 1.91
CA ASP A 40 -5.62 -9.18 2.49
C ASP A 40 -6.66 -8.26 1.81
N LEU A 41 -6.29 -7.01 1.50
CA LEU A 41 -7.15 -6.08 0.76
C LEU A 41 -7.43 -6.57 -0.67
N LEU A 42 -6.40 -6.94 -1.43
CA LEU A 42 -6.55 -7.46 -2.79
C LEU A 42 -7.43 -8.72 -2.82
N GLU A 43 -7.20 -9.65 -1.90
CA GLU A 43 -8.00 -10.87 -1.77
C GLU A 43 -9.46 -10.57 -1.38
N SER A 44 -9.68 -9.58 -0.50
CA SER A 44 -11.04 -9.15 -0.11
C SER A 44 -11.84 -8.56 -1.28
N TRP A 45 -11.14 -7.95 -2.25
CA TRP A 45 -11.73 -7.44 -3.49
C TRP A 45 -11.88 -8.51 -4.58
N GLY A 46 -11.50 -9.77 -4.29
CA GLY A 46 -11.58 -10.89 -5.21
C GLY A 46 -10.53 -10.86 -6.33
N ILE A 47 -9.39 -10.20 -6.11
CA ILE A 47 -8.28 -10.12 -7.08
C ILE A 47 -7.39 -11.37 -6.94
N ASP A 48 -7.01 -11.97 -8.07
CA ASP A 48 -6.04 -13.08 -8.08
C ASP A 48 -4.68 -12.58 -7.60
N THR A 49 -4.24 -13.06 -6.43
CA THR A 49 -3.16 -12.45 -5.67
C THR A 49 -2.03 -13.44 -5.43
N HIS A 50 -0.83 -13.06 -5.84
CA HIS A 50 0.41 -13.80 -5.61
C HIS A 50 1.27 -13.08 -4.57
N ARG A 51 1.76 -13.83 -3.58
CA ARG A 51 2.58 -13.33 -2.47
C ARG A 51 3.96 -13.98 -2.45
N GLY A 52 4.88 -13.42 -1.69
CA GLY A 52 6.21 -14.01 -1.48
C GLY A 52 7.22 -13.70 -2.59
N ILE A 53 6.94 -12.72 -3.45
CA ILE A 53 7.82 -12.36 -4.56
C ILE A 53 8.98 -11.53 -4.03
N GLY A 54 10.19 -12.08 -4.08
CA GLY A 54 11.34 -11.39 -3.49
C GLY A 54 11.20 -11.15 -1.99
N LYS A 55 10.61 -12.12 -1.27
CA LYS A 55 10.21 -12.13 0.16
C LYS A 55 8.84 -11.53 0.43
N THR A 56 8.67 -10.25 0.21
CA THR A 56 7.48 -9.50 0.67
C THR A 56 6.65 -8.93 -0.48
N GLY A 57 7.14 -8.98 -1.72
CA GLY A 57 6.42 -8.47 -2.88
C GLY A 57 5.09 -9.20 -3.12
N VAL A 58 4.10 -8.41 -3.57
CA VAL A 58 2.74 -8.83 -3.88
C VAL A 58 2.42 -8.47 -5.33
N ILE A 59 1.75 -9.36 -6.05
CA ILE A 59 1.23 -9.12 -7.40
C ILE A 59 -0.27 -9.43 -7.40
N GLY A 60 -1.09 -8.43 -7.69
CA GLY A 60 -2.52 -8.61 -7.97
C GLY A 60 -2.79 -8.62 -9.48
N VAL A 61 -3.53 -9.61 -9.96
CA VAL A 61 -3.89 -9.76 -11.38
C VAL A 61 -5.40 -9.56 -11.55
N ILE A 62 -5.77 -8.51 -12.27
CA ILE A 62 -7.17 -8.24 -12.64
C ILE A 62 -7.41 -8.77 -14.05
N HIS A 63 -8.25 -9.81 -14.17
CA HIS A 63 -8.60 -10.39 -15.45
C HIS A 63 -9.77 -9.67 -16.10
N GLY A 64 -9.52 -9.07 -17.27
CA GLY A 64 -10.58 -8.53 -18.11
C GLY A 64 -11.42 -9.63 -18.77
N ALA A 65 -12.64 -9.28 -19.19
CA ALA A 65 -13.58 -10.24 -19.80
C ALA A 65 -13.21 -10.72 -21.21
N LYS A 66 -12.19 -10.13 -21.85
CA LYS A 66 -11.80 -10.42 -23.24
C LYS A 66 -10.28 -10.55 -23.36
N PRO A 67 -9.78 -11.39 -24.29
CA PRO A 67 -8.35 -11.44 -24.58
C PRO A 67 -7.87 -10.09 -25.11
N GLY A 68 -6.63 -9.71 -24.78
CA GLY A 68 -6.11 -8.40 -25.16
C GLY A 68 -4.72 -8.11 -24.59
N ARG A 69 -4.37 -6.82 -24.59
CA ARG A 69 -3.10 -6.31 -24.05
C ARG A 69 -3.16 -6.29 -22.52
N THR A 70 -1.98 -6.36 -21.90
CA THR A 70 -1.79 -6.27 -20.45
C THR A 70 -1.04 -4.98 -20.11
N ILE A 71 -1.40 -4.34 -18.99
CA ILE A 71 -0.72 -3.18 -18.42
C ILE A 71 -0.24 -3.55 -17.02
N GLY A 72 0.99 -3.16 -16.68
CA GLY A 72 1.53 -3.27 -15.31
C GLY A 72 1.52 -1.92 -14.62
N LEU A 73 0.98 -1.88 -13.40
CA LEU A 73 1.08 -0.75 -12.48
C LEU A 73 1.94 -1.18 -11.29
N ARG A 74 2.73 -0.25 -10.74
CA ARG A 74 3.67 -0.55 -9.64
C ARG A 74 3.65 0.56 -8.61
N ALA A 75 3.52 0.16 -7.35
CA ALA A 75 3.75 0.96 -6.15
C ALA A 75 4.76 0.22 -5.26
N ASP A 76 5.69 0.95 -4.65
CA ASP A 76 6.50 0.49 -3.51
C ASP A 76 5.77 0.71 -2.19
N MET A 77 6.24 0.02 -1.15
CA MET A 77 5.59 -0.01 0.16
C MET A 77 6.57 -0.03 1.35
N ASP A 78 7.88 0.11 1.10
CA ASP A 78 8.90 0.15 2.15
C ASP A 78 9.07 1.55 2.76
N ALA A 79 9.58 1.59 3.99
CA ALA A 79 9.90 2.80 4.73
C ALA A 79 11.41 3.01 4.88
N LEU A 80 11.79 4.14 5.49
CA LEU A 80 13.17 4.55 5.68
C LEU A 80 13.57 4.56 7.17
N PRO A 81 14.86 4.34 7.50
CA PRO A 81 15.38 4.40 8.88
C PRO A 81 15.54 5.86 9.35
N ILE A 82 14.42 6.57 9.46
CA ILE A 82 14.33 7.97 9.83
C ILE A 82 13.37 8.10 11.02
N GLN A 83 13.76 8.84 12.05
CA GLN A 83 12.86 9.19 13.13
C GLN A 83 11.84 10.23 12.64
N GLU A 84 10.57 9.91 12.78
CA GLU A 84 9.51 10.86 12.44
C GLU A 84 9.40 11.97 13.48
N GLU A 85 9.30 13.22 12.99
CA GLU A 85 9.12 14.44 13.80
C GLU A 85 7.91 15.29 13.37
N THR A 86 6.99 14.71 12.59
CA THR A 86 5.83 15.44 12.04
C THR A 86 4.79 15.79 13.11
N ASN A 87 4.78 15.07 14.23
CA ASN A 87 3.76 15.15 15.30
C ASN A 87 2.32 14.90 14.82
N LEU A 88 2.15 14.17 13.72
CA LEU A 88 0.83 13.79 13.22
C LEU A 88 0.15 12.79 14.15
N ALA A 89 -1.18 12.84 14.24
CA ALA A 89 -1.97 11.90 15.05
C ALA A 89 -1.82 10.43 14.59
N TYR A 90 -1.37 10.23 13.35
CA TYR A 90 -1.10 8.93 12.72
C TYR A 90 0.40 8.75 12.41
N GLY A 91 1.28 9.49 13.09
CA GLY A 91 2.72 9.32 12.96
C GLY A 91 3.17 7.91 13.33
N SER A 92 4.35 7.53 12.86
CA SER A 92 4.98 6.24 13.06
C SER A 92 5.00 5.85 14.53
N LYS A 93 4.56 4.63 14.79
CA LYS A 93 4.66 3.96 16.09
C LYS A 93 5.93 3.13 16.22
N ASN A 94 6.73 3.03 15.16
CA ASN A 94 7.99 2.29 15.12
C ASN A 94 9.16 3.29 15.24
N PRO A 95 9.79 3.42 16.42
CA PRO A 95 10.86 4.40 16.63
C PRO A 95 12.00 4.23 15.62
N GLY A 96 12.44 5.35 15.04
CA GLY A 96 13.50 5.37 14.03
C GLY A 96 13.11 4.87 12.63
N VAL A 97 11.83 4.60 12.36
CA VAL A 97 11.34 4.19 11.05
C VAL A 97 10.17 5.09 10.62
N MET A 98 10.17 5.54 9.36
CA MET A 98 9.16 6.47 8.82
C MET A 98 8.93 6.26 7.32
N HIS A 99 7.68 6.34 6.87
CA HIS A 99 7.35 6.54 5.46
C HIS A 99 7.68 7.98 5.00
N ALA A 100 8.97 8.30 4.92
CA ALA A 100 9.45 9.65 4.56
C ALA A 100 9.48 9.92 3.03
N CYS A 101 9.18 8.91 2.21
CA CYS A 101 9.16 9.00 0.74
C CYS A 101 7.74 8.88 0.15
N GLY A 102 6.71 8.70 1.00
CA GLY A 102 5.32 8.59 0.55
C GLY A 102 4.91 7.23 -0.01
N HIS A 103 5.66 6.15 0.26
CA HIS A 103 5.33 4.79 -0.20
C HIS A 103 4.06 4.23 0.47
N ASP A 104 3.52 4.91 1.49
CA ASP A 104 2.21 4.66 2.09
C ASP A 104 1.04 5.26 1.28
N LEU A 105 1.30 6.05 0.24
CA LEU A 105 0.30 6.83 -0.51
C LEU A 105 0.11 6.41 -1.98
N HIS A 106 1.10 5.77 -2.59
CA HIS A 106 1.15 5.48 -4.04
C HIS A 106 -0.07 4.76 -4.62
#